data_AF-A0A2V5VD07-F1
#
_entry.id   AF-A0A2V5VD07-F1
#
_cell.length_a   1.000
_cell.length_b   1.000
_cell.length_c   1.000
_cell.angle_alpha   90.00
_cell.angle_beta   90.00
_cell.angle_gamma   90.00
#
_symmetry.space_group_name_H-M   'P 1'
#
loop_
_entity.id
_entity.type
_entity.pdbx_description
1 polymer ?
#
loop_
_entity_poly.entity_id
_entity_poly.type
_entity_poly.pdbx_seq_one_letter_code
_entity_poly.pdbx_strand_id
1 'polypeptide(L)'
;MPPAGKLYHGFYWGGVGTDEHDPTEHDVTPGDVARYEQAVGKQTAWIYFSDNWFESRKFPAVMCGWIRDRKKVPYIRLMLRSNVDQRHSEKTFSLGKIIAGDFDVDLRAWAQDAKNFGSPILIEWGT
;
A
#
# COMPACT_ATOMS: atom_id res chain seq x y z
N MET A 1 7.68 19.11 1.57
CA MET A 1 9.09 18.96 1.15
C MET A 1 9.98 18.96 2.38
N PRO A 2 11.04 18.14 2.44
CA PRO A 2 11.93 18.12 3.59
C PRO A 2 12.75 19.43 3.59
N PRO A 3 13.23 19.91 4.76
CA PRO A 3 14.11 21.08 4.81
C PRO A 3 15.36 20.91 3.95
N ALA A 4 15.98 22.02 3.53
CA ALA A 4 17.20 21.98 2.73
C ALA A 4 18.29 21.10 3.38
N GLY A 5 18.90 20.21 2.59
CA GLY A 5 19.90 19.26 3.07
C GLY A 5 19.34 18.08 3.89
N LYS A 6 18.01 17.87 3.91
CA LYS A 6 17.37 16.72 4.56
C LYS A 6 16.70 15.81 3.53
N LEU A 7 16.63 14.53 3.85
CA LEU A 7 15.95 13.50 3.06
C LEU A 7 14.73 12.99 3.81
N TYR A 8 13.73 12.48 3.09
CA TYR A 8 12.63 11.74 3.69
C TYR A 8 13.09 10.33 4.06
N HIS A 9 12.63 9.87 5.22
CA HIS A 9 12.87 8.52 5.71
C HIS A 9 11.56 7.73 5.62
N GLY A 10 11.54 6.64 4.86
CA GLY A 10 10.38 5.75 4.76
C GLY A 10 10.48 4.53 5.67
N PHE A 11 9.34 3.90 5.94
CA PHE A 11 9.26 2.60 6.59
C PHE A 11 8.69 1.55 5.63
N TYR A 12 9.38 0.42 5.55
CA TYR A 12 8.94 -0.78 4.86
C TYR A 12 8.97 -1.94 5.85
N TRP A 13 7.89 -2.69 5.93
CA TRP A 13 7.77 -3.85 6.80
C TRP A 13 7.88 -5.15 6.00
N GLY A 14 8.93 -5.92 6.25
CA GLY A 14 9.03 -7.31 5.80
C GLY A 14 8.38 -8.21 6.85
N GLY A 15 7.11 -8.58 6.62
CA GLY A 15 6.39 -9.52 7.48
C GLY A 15 6.80 -10.98 7.26
N VAL A 16 6.06 -11.88 7.92
CA VAL A 16 6.07 -13.33 7.68
C VAL A 16 4.65 -13.72 7.33
N GLY A 17 4.44 -14.49 6.28
CA GLY A 17 3.10 -14.81 5.78
C GLY A 17 2.83 -16.28 5.77
N THR A 18 1.66 -16.59 5.24
CA THR A 18 1.08 -17.92 5.20
C THR A 18 0.66 -18.27 3.78
N ASP A 19 0.17 -19.49 3.57
CA ASP A 19 -0.22 -19.98 2.25
C ASP A 19 -1.47 -19.27 1.70
N GLU A 20 -2.30 -18.70 2.57
CA GLU A 20 -3.49 -17.91 2.24
C GLU A 20 -3.29 -16.39 2.39
N HIS A 21 -2.10 -15.95 2.82
CA HIS A 21 -1.83 -14.57 3.19
C HIS A 21 -0.39 -14.20 2.86
N ASP A 22 -0.18 -13.27 1.93
CA ASP A 22 1.19 -12.92 1.50
C ASP A 22 2.04 -12.48 2.72
N PRO A 23 3.28 -12.98 2.88
CA PRO A 23 4.22 -12.52 3.90
C PRO A 23 4.54 -11.05 3.96
N THR A 24 4.08 -10.27 3.01
CA THR A 24 4.65 -8.96 2.78
C THR A 24 3.66 -7.85 3.10
N GLU A 25 4.18 -6.81 3.75
CA GLU A 25 3.73 -5.41 3.62
C GLU A 25 2.31 -5.04 4.10
N HIS A 26 1.34 -5.94 4.22
CA HIS A 26 -0.07 -5.65 4.54
C HIS A 26 -0.38 -5.44 6.01
N ASP A 27 0.26 -6.22 6.89
CA ASP A 27 -0.07 -6.23 8.32
C ASP A 27 0.81 -5.31 9.15
N VAL A 28 1.41 -4.29 8.51
CA VAL A 28 2.17 -3.30 9.25
C VAL A 28 1.29 -2.68 10.34
N THR A 29 1.71 -2.83 11.59
CA THR A 29 0.99 -2.26 12.71
C THR A 29 1.61 -0.94 13.15
N PRO A 30 0.82 -0.09 13.83
CA PRO A 30 1.33 0.97 14.68
C PRO A 30 2.54 0.63 15.56
N GLY A 31 2.56 -0.58 16.12
CA GLY A 31 3.60 -1.03 17.05
C GLY A 31 4.92 -1.29 16.35
N ASP A 32 4.87 -1.84 15.13
CA ASP A 32 6.07 -2.11 14.32
C ASP A 32 6.76 -0.82 13.92
N VAL A 33 5.97 0.19 13.51
CA VAL A 33 6.48 1.52 13.20
C VAL A 33 7.12 2.17 14.42
N ALA A 34 6.43 2.15 15.57
CA ALA A 34 6.95 2.75 16.80
C ALA A 34 8.28 2.08 17.24
N ARG A 35 8.35 0.75 17.17
CA ARG A 35 9.56 -0.01 17.50
C ARG A 35 10.72 0.35 16.56
N TYR A 36 10.45 0.45 15.27
CA TYR A 36 11.45 0.85 14.29
C TYR A 36 11.98 2.26 14.56
N GLU A 37 11.10 3.24 14.71
CA GLU A 37 11.47 4.63 14.96
C GLU A 37 12.26 4.82 16.25
N GLN A 38 11.91 4.06 17.29
CA GLN A 38 12.66 4.02 18.54
C GLN A 38 14.08 3.46 18.32
N ALA A 39 14.22 2.37 17.57
CA ALA A 39 15.50 1.73 17.32
C ALA A 39 16.45 2.62 16.48
N VAL A 40 15.93 3.34 15.50
CA VAL A 40 16.73 4.19 14.60
C VAL A 40 16.89 5.63 15.08
N GLY A 41 16.10 6.06 16.08
CA GLY A 41 16.10 7.42 16.62
C GLY A 41 15.66 8.47 15.59
N LYS A 42 14.84 8.10 14.61
CA LYS A 42 14.33 8.96 13.52
C LYS A 42 12.85 8.71 13.31
N GLN A 43 12.16 9.73 12.81
CA GLN A 43 10.75 9.66 12.45
C GLN A 43 10.59 9.41 10.95
N THR A 44 9.73 8.47 10.60
CA THR A 44 9.38 8.14 9.23
C THR A 44 8.37 9.14 8.69
N ALA A 45 8.53 9.52 7.43
CA ALA A 45 7.65 10.43 6.71
C ALA A 45 6.48 9.69 6.03
N TRP A 46 6.75 8.48 5.54
CA TRP A 46 5.76 7.63 4.88
C TRP A 46 5.91 6.17 5.32
N ILE A 47 4.80 5.44 5.25
CA ILE A 47 4.70 4.02 5.58
C ILE A 47 4.23 3.29 4.33
N TYR A 48 5.05 2.36 3.87
CA TYR A 48 4.78 1.51 2.73
C TYR A 48 3.98 0.28 3.13
N PHE A 49 2.96 -0.05 2.35
CA PHE A 49 2.21 -1.29 2.45
C PHE A 49 1.64 -1.65 1.08
N SER A 50 1.41 -2.94 0.85
CA SER A 50 0.75 -3.42 -0.36
C SER A 50 -0.78 -3.32 -0.24
N ASP A 51 -1.48 -3.24 -1.37
CA ASP A 51 -2.94 -3.32 -1.49
C ASP A 51 -3.27 -4.39 -2.53
N ASN A 52 -3.45 -5.63 -2.07
CA ASN A 52 -3.53 -6.83 -2.89
C ASN A 52 -4.98 -7.10 -3.30
N TRP A 53 -5.26 -7.00 -4.59
CA TRP A 53 -6.63 -7.12 -5.11
C TRP A 53 -7.22 -8.53 -5.11
N PHE A 54 -6.41 -9.56 -4.83
CA PHE A 54 -6.92 -10.89 -4.53
C PHE A 54 -7.57 -10.97 -3.14
N GLU A 55 -7.18 -10.12 -2.19
CA GLU A 55 -7.80 -10.03 -0.86
C GLU A 55 -9.03 -9.10 -0.90
N SER A 56 -8.85 -7.91 -1.45
CA SER A 56 -9.89 -6.88 -1.52
C SER A 56 -9.57 -5.87 -2.61
N ARG A 57 -10.59 -5.46 -3.38
CA ARG A 57 -10.49 -4.36 -4.36
C ARG A 57 -10.86 -3.00 -3.79
N LYS A 58 -11.16 -2.92 -2.50
CA LYS A 58 -11.57 -1.68 -1.83
C LYS A 58 -10.34 -0.87 -1.43
N PHE A 59 -10.47 0.46 -1.43
CA PHE A 59 -9.44 1.33 -0.89
C PHE A 59 -9.14 0.97 0.59
N PRO A 60 -7.86 0.84 1.00
CA PRO A 60 -7.46 0.40 2.34
C PRO A 60 -7.60 1.51 3.40
N ALA A 61 -8.83 1.98 3.61
CA ALA A 61 -9.15 3.14 4.44
C ALA A 61 -8.70 3.00 5.90
N VAL A 62 -8.82 1.80 6.47
CA VAL A 62 -8.40 1.52 7.85
C VAL A 62 -6.89 1.71 8.01
N MET A 63 -6.11 1.15 7.07
CA MET A 63 -4.66 1.28 7.09
C MET A 63 -4.21 2.72 6.87
N CYS A 64 -4.76 3.37 5.84
CA CYS A 64 -4.49 4.78 5.56
C CYS A 64 -4.86 5.68 6.75
N GLY A 65 -5.98 5.39 7.41
CA GLY A 65 -6.48 6.12 8.57
C GLY A 65 -5.47 6.15 9.72
N TRP A 66 -4.99 5.00 10.17
CA TRP A 66 -4.06 4.97 11.31
C TRP A 66 -2.68 5.56 10.97
N ILE A 67 -2.25 5.45 9.70
CA ILE A 67 -1.01 6.07 9.21
C ILE A 67 -1.15 7.60 9.26
N ARG A 68 -2.27 8.14 8.76
CA ARG A 68 -2.59 9.58 8.83
C ARG A 68 -2.67 10.07 10.27
N ASP A 69 -3.29 9.31 11.17
CA ASP A 69 -3.43 9.70 12.57
C ASP A 69 -2.07 9.80 13.29
N ARG A 70 -1.02 9.16 12.72
CA ARG A 70 0.39 9.30 13.13
C ARG A 70 1.15 10.41 12.41
N LYS A 71 0.45 11.23 11.63
CA LYS A 71 1.00 12.34 10.81
C LYS A 71 2.01 11.85 9.77
N LYS A 72 1.78 10.66 9.22
CA LYS A 72 2.59 10.03 8.17
C LYS A 72 1.78 9.92 6.89
N VAL A 73 2.47 9.79 5.77
CA VAL A 73 1.83 9.59 4.46
C VAL A 73 1.72 8.09 4.16
N PRO A 74 0.52 7.54 3.91
CA PRO A 74 0.38 6.18 3.39
C PRO A 74 1.03 6.10 2.00
N TYR A 75 1.96 5.17 1.81
CA TYR A 75 2.47 4.76 0.52
C TYR A 75 1.85 3.41 0.20
N ILE A 76 0.89 3.43 -0.72
CA ILE A 76 0.13 2.28 -1.17
C ILE A 76 0.78 1.70 -2.42
N ARG A 77 1.25 0.46 -2.36
CA ARG A 77 1.60 -0.30 -3.55
C ARG A 77 0.34 -1.03 -4.03
N LEU A 78 -0.29 -0.53 -5.09
CA LEU A 78 -1.52 -1.09 -5.64
C LEU A 78 -1.20 -2.35 -6.48
N MET A 79 -1.58 -3.50 -5.95
CA MET A 79 -1.20 -4.81 -6.50
C MET A 79 -2.39 -5.51 -7.14
N LEU A 80 -2.47 -5.38 -8.46
CA LEU A 80 -3.43 -6.08 -9.29
C LEU A 80 -3.01 -7.54 -9.54
N ARG A 81 -2.94 -8.35 -8.48
CA ARG A 81 -2.59 -9.78 -8.54
C ARG A 81 -3.80 -10.64 -8.24
N SER A 82 -3.88 -11.80 -8.88
CA SER A 82 -4.96 -12.78 -8.69
C SER A 82 -4.72 -13.76 -7.53
N ASN A 83 -3.48 -13.87 -7.05
CA ASN A 83 -3.08 -14.74 -5.94
C ASN A 83 -1.72 -14.26 -5.36
N VAL A 84 -1.26 -14.97 -4.33
CA VAL A 84 0.04 -14.77 -3.66
C VAL A 84 1.23 -15.25 -4.51
N ASP A 85 0.99 -16.18 -5.43
CA ASP A 85 2.04 -16.79 -6.24
C ASP A 85 2.75 -15.74 -7.11
N GLN A 86 4.07 -15.82 -7.16
CA GLN A 86 4.90 -14.91 -7.94
C GLN A 86 5.54 -15.63 -9.13
N ARG A 87 6.13 -14.86 -10.05
CA ARG A 87 6.89 -15.36 -11.21
C ARG A 87 6.07 -16.16 -12.22
N HIS A 88 4.77 -15.94 -12.27
CA HIS A 88 3.93 -16.38 -13.37
C HIS A 88 3.17 -15.20 -13.98
N SER A 89 2.61 -15.41 -15.18
CA SER A 89 1.78 -14.40 -15.81
C SER A 89 0.46 -14.22 -15.05
N GLU A 90 0.07 -12.97 -14.84
CA GLU A 90 -1.23 -12.59 -14.32
C GLU A 90 -2.32 -12.76 -15.41
N LYS A 91 -3.37 -13.54 -15.13
CA LYS A 91 -4.40 -13.91 -16.10
C LYS A 91 -5.74 -13.19 -15.89
N THR A 92 -6.01 -12.78 -14.66
CA THR A 92 -7.20 -12.05 -14.26
C THR A 92 -7.00 -10.56 -14.53
N PHE A 93 -6.03 -9.94 -13.86
CA PHE A 93 -5.74 -8.51 -13.99
C PHE A 93 -4.65 -8.24 -15.04
N SER A 94 -4.80 -8.86 -16.22
CA SER A 94 -3.84 -8.66 -17.30
C SER A 94 -3.96 -7.23 -17.87
N LEU A 95 -2.85 -6.71 -18.40
CA LEU A 95 -2.82 -5.38 -19.01
C LEU A 95 -3.87 -5.23 -20.13
N GLY A 96 -4.08 -6.28 -20.93
CA GLY A 96 -5.08 -6.28 -22.00
C GLY A 96 -6.51 -6.08 -21.48
N LYS A 97 -6.86 -6.73 -20.37
CA LYS A 97 -8.18 -6.58 -19.74
C LYS A 97 -8.35 -5.22 -19.05
N ILE A 98 -7.28 -4.71 -18.45
CA ILE A 98 -7.26 -3.35 -17.87
C ILE A 98 -7.48 -2.30 -18.98
N ILE A 99 -6.78 -2.41 -20.11
CA ILE A 99 -6.97 -1.50 -21.25
C ILE A 99 -8.37 -1.63 -21.87
N ALA A 100 -8.94 -2.85 -21.87
CA ALA A 100 -10.30 -3.08 -22.34
C ALA A 100 -11.39 -2.48 -21.41
N GLY A 101 -11.00 -2.01 -20.21
CA GLY A 101 -11.91 -1.42 -19.23
C GLY A 101 -12.63 -2.44 -18.34
N ASP A 102 -12.19 -3.71 -18.32
CA ASP A 102 -12.85 -4.78 -17.55
C ASP A 102 -12.88 -4.49 -16.04
N PHE A 103 -11.98 -3.65 -15.55
CA PHE A 103 -11.83 -3.28 -14.14
C PHE A 103 -12.12 -1.80 -13.84
N ASP A 104 -12.67 -1.07 -14.82
CA ASP A 104 -12.94 0.37 -14.68
C ASP A 104 -13.89 0.69 -13.53
N VAL A 105 -14.88 -0.16 -13.29
CA VAL A 105 -15.85 0.02 -12.20
C VAL A 105 -15.13 -0.07 -10.85
N ASP A 106 -14.29 -1.08 -10.66
CA ASP A 106 -13.50 -1.28 -9.45
C ASP A 106 -12.49 -0.14 -9.26
N LEU A 107 -11.73 0.21 -10.30
CA LEU A 107 -10.74 1.30 -10.26
C LEU A 107 -11.40 2.65 -9.97
N ARG A 108 -12.57 2.94 -10.54
CA ARG A 108 -13.32 4.17 -10.24
C ARG A 108 -13.81 4.20 -8.80
N ALA A 109 -14.32 3.09 -8.28
CA ALA A 109 -14.75 3.00 -6.89
C ALA A 109 -13.56 3.20 -5.94
N TRP A 110 -12.45 2.50 -6.18
CA TRP A 110 -11.21 2.64 -5.40
C TRP A 110 -10.69 4.08 -5.43
N ALA A 111 -10.65 4.73 -6.61
CA ALA A 111 -10.19 6.10 -6.75
C ALA A 111 -11.12 7.11 -6.08
N GLN A 112 -12.43 6.87 -6.09
CA GLN A 112 -13.41 7.71 -5.42
C GLN A 112 -13.25 7.62 -3.89
N ASP A 113 -13.02 6.43 -3.35
CA ASP A 113 -12.75 6.24 -1.93
C ASP A 113 -11.41 6.86 -1.52
N ALA A 114 -10.36 6.70 -2.35
CA ALA A 114 -9.06 7.35 -2.16
C ALA A 114 -9.18 8.89 -2.15
N LYS A 115 -10.03 9.45 -3.03
CA LYS A 115 -10.35 10.88 -3.03
C LYS A 115 -11.10 11.30 -1.77
N ASN A 116 -12.08 10.50 -1.34
CA ASN A 116 -12.89 10.76 -0.15
C ASN A 116 -12.09 10.66 1.15
N PHE A 117 -10.98 9.91 1.17
CA PHE A 117 -10.07 9.84 2.30
C PHE A 117 -9.51 11.22 2.71
N GLY A 118 -9.38 12.15 1.73
CA GLY A 118 -9.15 13.57 2.01
C GLY A 118 -7.80 13.90 2.65
N SER A 119 -6.79 13.04 2.48
CA SER A 119 -5.44 13.24 2.98
C SER A 119 -4.40 12.79 1.95
N PRO A 120 -3.16 13.31 1.99
CA PRO A 120 -2.11 12.89 1.07
C PRO A 120 -1.86 11.39 1.16
N ILE A 121 -1.75 10.76 -0.01
CA ILE A 121 -1.33 9.37 -0.20
C ILE A 121 -0.32 9.32 -1.35
N LEU A 122 0.60 8.37 -1.30
CA LEU A 122 1.43 7.98 -2.45
C LEU A 122 0.88 6.65 -2.98
N ILE A 123 0.83 6.52 -4.30
CA ILE A 123 0.35 5.31 -4.96
C ILE A 123 1.39 4.88 -5.98
N GLU A 124 1.80 3.63 -5.90
CA GLU A 124 2.61 2.95 -6.89
C GLU A 124 1.77 1.86 -7.58
N TRP A 125 1.90 1.72 -8.89
CA TRP A 125 1.24 0.69 -9.68
C TRP A 125 2.19 0.18 -10.76
N GLY A 126 2.09 -1.12 -11.08
CA GLY A 126 2.79 -1.73 -12.21
C GLY A 126 4.14 -2.40 -11.88
N THR A 127 4.29 -2.93 -10.66
CA THR A 127 5.49 -3.67 -10.20
C THR A 127 5.37 -5.18 -10.27
#